data_AF-A0A086LAP9-F1
#
_entry.id   AF-A0A086LAP9-F1
#
_cell.length_a   1.000
_cell.length_b   1.000
_cell.length_c   1.000
_cell.angle_alpha   90.00
_cell.angle_beta   90.00
_cell.angle_gamma   90.00
#
_symmetry.space_group_name_H-M   'P 1'
#
loop_
_entity.id
_entity.type
_entity.pdbx_description
1 polymer ?
#
loop_
_entity_poly.entity_id
_entity_poly.type
_entity_poly.pdbx_seq_one_letter_code
_entity_poly.pdbx_strand_id
1 'polypeptide(L)'
;VRHCLFVLGPPGCSKSCVWKTLNKALISLGQEAVFEALNPKAISSSELYGYMTPSKEWKDGAIAVVMRNMSKERGRFKSTQLHKWIVLDGDIDAEWIESMNTVMDDNKVLTLVSNERIPFTNTMRMLFEVADMKHASPATVSRGGVLFINENDVGWKPFLVSWRETLPDQIAQSQFYLLFSYYFEQ
;
A
#
# COMPACT_ATOMS: atom_id res chain seq x y z
N VAL A 1 11.69 14.60 -1.76
CA VAL A 1 10.34 14.00 -1.67
C VAL A 1 10.45 12.74 -0.81
N ARG A 2 9.58 12.57 0.19
CA ARG A 2 9.65 11.50 1.21
C ARG A 2 9.50 10.10 0.57
N HIS A 3 10.19 9.09 1.11
CA HIS A 3 10.12 7.70 0.59
C HIS A 3 8.98 6.87 1.20
N CYS A 4 8.44 7.32 2.33
CA CYS A 4 7.25 6.78 2.98
C CYS A 4 6.07 7.73 2.79
N LEU A 5 4.88 7.18 2.48
CA LEU A 5 3.64 7.92 2.31
C LEU A 5 2.48 7.19 3.00
N PHE A 6 1.72 7.91 3.81
CA PHE A 6 0.46 7.48 4.39
C PHE A 6 -0.69 7.92 3.47
N VAL A 7 -1.44 6.97 2.94
CA VAL A 7 -2.67 7.19 2.19
C VAL A 7 -3.84 6.96 3.14
N LEU A 8 -4.42 8.07 3.59
CA LEU A 8 -5.48 8.11 4.56
C LEU A 8 -6.84 8.25 3.91
N GLY A 9 -7.79 7.59 4.51
CA GLY A 9 -9.19 7.74 4.18
C GLY A 9 -9.97 6.49 4.56
N PRO A 10 -11.27 6.61 4.77
CA PRO A 10 -12.12 5.49 5.16
C PRO A 10 -12.17 4.40 4.08
N PRO A 11 -12.60 3.18 4.43
CA PRO A 11 -12.84 2.12 3.44
C PRO A 11 -13.78 2.62 2.33
N GLY A 12 -13.57 2.15 1.10
CA GLY A 12 -14.41 2.52 -0.05
C GLY A 12 -14.07 3.86 -0.73
N CYS A 13 -13.21 4.72 -0.17
CA CYS A 13 -12.80 5.97 -0.83
C CYS A 13 -11.73 5.79 -1.94
N SER A 14 -11.62 4.59 -2.51
CA SER A 14 -10.76 4.29 -3.68
C SER A 14 -9.24 4.47 -3.49
N LYS A 15 -8.72 4.50 -2.26
CA LYS A 15 -7.27 4.56 -1.96
C LYS A 15 -6.47 3.52 -2.75
N SER A 16 -6.87 2.25 -2.64
CA SER A 16 -6.35 1.14 -3.45
C SER A 16 -6.36 1.41 -4.95
N CYS A 17 -7.44 1.99 -5.47
CA CYS A 17 -7.55 2.31 -6.90
C CYS A 17 -6.58 3.44 -7.30
N VAL A 18 -6.31 4.42 -6.44
CA VAL A 18 -5.42 5.55 -6.74
C VAL A 18 -4.01 5.06 -7.05
N TRP A 19 -3.39 4.30 -6.15
CA TRP A 19 -2.03 3.83 -6.39
C TRP A 19 -1.99 2.74 -7.48
N LYS A 20 -3.01 1.87 -7.59
CA LYS A 20 -3.09 0.90 -8.71
C LYS A 20 -3.17 1.59 -10.07
N THR A 21 -3.95 2.67 -10.17
CA THR A 21 -4.10 3.45 -11.40
C THR A 21 -2.81 4.19 -11.73
N LEU A 22 -2.14 4.77 -10.72
CA LEU A 22 -0.83 5.39 -10.91
C LEU A 22 0.21 4.39 -11.41
N ASN A 23 0.26 3.18 -10.82
CA ASN A 23 1.17 2.12 -11.27
C ASN A 23 0.94 1.77 -12.74
N LYS A 24 -0.32 1.57 -13.14
CA LYS A 24 -0.69 1.30 -14.54
C LYS A 24 -0.32 2.46 -15.46
N ALA A 25 -0.56 3.70 -15.05
CA ALA A 25 -0.21 4.88 -15.83
C ALA A 25 1.30 4.99 -16.07
N LEU A 26 2.12 4.70 -15.05
CA LEU A 26 3.59 4.67 -15.18
C LEU A 26 4.05 3.61 -16.18
N ILE A 27 3.45 2.41 -16.14
CA ILE A 27 3.72 1.34 -17.10
C ILE A 27 3.35 1.77 -18.52
N SER A 28 2.19 2.42 -18.70
CA SER A 28 1.75 2.95 -20.00
C SER A 28 2.67 4.06 -20.55
N LEU A 29 3.36 4.79 -19.67
CA LEU A 29 4.39 5.77 -20.06
C LEU A 29 5.76 5.12 -20.35
N GLY A 30 5.85 3.79 -20.34
CA GLY A 30 7.09 3.04 -20.57
C GLY A 30 8.01 2.96 -19.35
N GLN A 31 7.55 3.36 -18.16
CA GLN A 31 8.33 3.21 -16.93
C GLN A 31 8.01 1.89 -16.25
N GLU A 32 9.02 1.06 -16.00
CA GLU A 32 8.84 -0.18 -15.25
C GLU A 32 8.52 0.12 -13.77
N ALA A 33 7.28 -0.19 -13.37
CA ALA A 33 6.79 -0.01 -12.01
C ALA A 33 6.22 -1.32 -11.46
N VAL A 34 6.64 -1.72 -10.26
CA VAL A 34 6.20 -2.94 -9.58
C VAL A 34 5.80 -2.64 -8.15
N PHE A 35 4.86 -3.41 -7.61
CA PHE A 35 4.46 -3.32 -6.22
C PHE A 35 4.29 -4.70 -5.57
N GLU A 36 4.52 -4.78 -4.27
CA GLU A 36 4.11 -5.87 -3.39
C GLU A 36 3.14 -5.32 -2.35
N ALA A 37 2.01 -5.99 -2.16
CA ALA A 37 1.03 -5.62 -1.14
C ALA A 37 1.05 -6.65 -0.01
N LEU A 38 1.13 -6.16 1.23
CA LEU A 38 1.13 -6.96 2.44
C LEU A 38 0.08 -6.38 3.39
N ASN A 39 -0.65 -7.25 4.08
CA ASN A 39 -1.52 -6.84 5.18
C ASN A 39 -0.81 -7.14 6.51
N PRO A 40 -0.29 -6.13 7.23
CA PRO A 40 0.45 -6.34 8.46
C PRO A 40 -0.41 -6.91 9.59
N LYS A 41 -1.75 -6.76 9.54
CA LYS A 41 -2.68 -7.34 10.52
C LYS A 41 -3.11 -8.78 10.21
N ALA A 42 -2.80 -9.28 9.01
CA ALA A 42 -3.12 -10.67 8.65
C ALA A 42 -2.15 -11.68 9.27
N ILE A 43 -1.01 -11.21 9.79
CA ILE A 43 0.05 -12.03 10.38
C ILE A 43 0.53 -11.38 11.67
N SER A 44 1.23 -12.15 12.52
CA SER A 44 1.84 -11.58 13.73
C SER A 44 3.03 -10.66 13.41
N SER A 45 3.38 -9.74 14.31
CA SER A 45 4.57 -8.89 14.18
C SER A 45 5.85 -9.73 13.96
N SER A 46 5.94 -10.87 14.65
CA SER A 46 7.03 -11.84 14.48
C SER A 46 7.08 -12.43 13.07
N GLU A 47 5.94 -12.78 12.48
CA GLU A 47 5.90 -13.29 11.10
C GLU A 47 6.08 -12.20 10.04
N LEU A 48 5.79 -10.94 10.38
CA LEU A 48 6.03 -9.81 9.50
C LEU A 48 7.53 -9.52 9.37
N TYR A 49 8.26 -9.44 10.50
CA TYR A 49 9.68 -9.06 10.54
C TYR A 49 10.67 -10.23 10.57
N GLY A 50 10.24 -11.37 11.10
CA GLY A 50 11.07 -12.53 11.33
C GLY A 50 11.30 -12.77 12.82
N TYR A 51 11.55 -14.02 13.17
CA TYR A 51 11.73 -14.45 14.56
C TYR A 51 12.70 -15.63 14.67
N MET A 52 13.23 -15.79 15.87
CA MET A 52 14.03 -16.97 16.23
C MET A 52 13.09 -18.07 16.72
N THR A 53 13.14 -19.23 16.08
CA THR A 53 12.38 -20.40 16.50
C THR A 53 12.96 -20.97 17.81
N PRO A 54 12.21 -21.81 18.55
CA PRO A 54 12.72 -22.49 19.74
C PRO A 54 13.97 -23.35 19.48
N SER A 55 14.14 -23.86 18.25
CA SER A 55 15.33 -24.58 17.79
C SER A 55 16.54 -23.67 17.49
N LYS A 56 16.43 -22.36 17.76
CA LYS A 56 17.44 -21.33 17.43
C LYS A 56 17.70 -21.17 15.93
N GLU A 57 16.75 -21.55 15.10
CA GLU A 57 16.79 -21.26 13.66
C GLU A 57 16.07 -19.95 13.38
N TRP A 58 16.68 -19.10 12.56
CA TRP A 58 16.07 -17.86 12.11
C TRP A 58 15.02 -18.12 11.03
N LYS A 59 13.81 -17.59 11.21
CA LYS A 59 12.77 -17.59 10.19
C LYS A 59 12.53 -16.16 9.74
N ASP A 60 12.73 -15.93 8.44
CA ASP A 60 12.51 -14.62 7.83
C ASP A 60 11.04 -14.23 7.83
N GLY A 61 10.77 -12.95 8.08
CA GLY A 61 9.43 -12.39 7.98
C GLY A 61 9.06 -11.93 6.58
N ALA A 62 7.76 -11.79 6.34
CA ALA A 62 7.23 -11.41 5.02
C ALA A 62 7.83 -10.10 4.48
N ILE A 63 7.91 -9.04 5.32
CA ILE A 63 8.43 -7.76 4.86
C ILE A 63 9.94 -7.79 4.65
N ALA A 64 10.66 -8.56 5.49
CA ALA A 64 12.10 -8.75 5.36
C ALA A 64 12.43 -9.38 4.00
N VAL A 65 11.72 -10.44 3.62
CA VAL A 65 11.90 -11.11 2.32
C VAL A 65 11.61 -10.15 1.16
N VAL A 66 10.49 -9.44 1.21
CA VAL A 66 10.10 -8.48 0.15
C VAL A 66 11.14 -7.37 -0.01
N MET A 67 11.51 -6.71 1.09
CA MET A 67 12.49 -5.62 1.08
C MET A 67 13.86 -6.09 0.61
N ARG A 68 14.31 -7.26 1.08
CA ARG A 68 15.58 -7.85 0.67
C ARG A 68 15.59 -8.15 -0.82
N ASN A 69 14.50 -8.72 -1.35
CA ASN A 69 14.41 -9.05 -2.77
C ASN A 69 14.34 -7.79 -3.64
N MET A 70 13.65 -6.73 -3.21
CA MET A 70 13.63 -5.44 -3.92
C MET A 70 14.99 -4.75 -3.92
N SER A 71 15.66 -4.75 -2.77
CA SER A 71 16.95 -4.09 -2.53
C SER A 71 18.10 -4.80 -3.25
N LYS A 72 18.13 -6.14 -3.21
CA LYS A 72 19.15 -6.98 -3.87
C LYS A 72 18.76 -7.40 -5.30
N GLU A 73 17.65 -6.89 -5.83
CA GLU A 73 17.19 -7.14 -7.20
C GLU A 73 17.07 -8.63 -7.53
N ARG A 74 16.39 -9.36 -6.65
CA ARG A 74 16.20 -10.81 -6.76
C ARG A 74 14.83 -11.15 -7.33
N GLY A 75 14.77 -12.27 -8.05
CA GLY A 75 13.53 -12.80 -8.60
C GLY A 75 12.93 -11.85 -9.64
N ARG A 76 11.76 -11.29 -9.34
CA ARG A 76 11.04 -10.38 -10.24
C ARG A 76 11.52 -8.92 -10.19
N PHE A 77 12.40 -8.58 -9.26
CA PHE A 77 12.91 -7.22 -9.09
C PHE A 77 14.19 -7.01 -9.91
N LYS A 78 14.25 -5.92 -10.68
CA LYS A 78 15.36 -5.59 -11.58
C LYS A 78 15.85 -4.17 -11.35
N SER A 79 17.07 -3.86 -11.80
CA SER A 79 17.62 -2.50 -11.77
C SER A 79 16.91 -1.53 -12.71
N THR A 80 16.27 -2.04 -13.76
CA THR A 80 15.48 -1.26 -14.74
C THR A 80 14.21 -0.68 -14.15
N GLN A 81 13.70 -1.26 -13.05
CA GLN A 81 12.48 -0.80 -12.39
C GLN A 81 12.76 0.47 -11.58
N LEU A 82 12.26 1.60 -12.08
CA LEU A 82 12.40 2.90 -11.46
C LEU A 82 11.49 3.05 -10.23
N HIS A 83 10.39 2.30 -10.19
CA HIS A 83 9.37 2.39 -9.13
C HIS A 83 9.12 1.01 -8.52
N LYS A 84 9.61 0.79 -7.30
CA LYS A 84 9.38 -0.44 -6.53
C LYS A 84 8.58 -0.10 -5.27
N TRP A 85 7.31 -0.46 -5.19
CA TRP A 85 6.45 -0.06 -4.08
C TRP A 85 6.16 -1.20 -3.13
N ILE A 86 6.25 -0.91 -1.83
CA ILE A 86 5.79 -1.80 -0.77
C ILE A 86 4.52 -1.17 -0.23
N VAL A 87 3.39 -1.83 -0.45
CA VAL A 87 2.08 -1.39 0.02
C VAL A 87 1.75 -2.17 1.29
N LEU A 88 1.52 -1.45 2.37
CA LEU A 88 1.06 -1.98 3.65
C LEU A 88 -0.41 -1.59 3.78
N ASP A 89 -1.29 -2.55 3.52
CA ASP A 89 -2.74 -2.38 3.55
C ASP A 89 -3.32 -2.90 4.87
N GLY A 90 -3.56 -2.00 5.81
CA GLY A 90 -4.06 -2.32 7.13
C GLY A 90 -3.74 -1.25 8.17
N ASP A 91 -4.61 -1.13 9.17
CA ASP A 91 -4.46 -0.10 10.19
C ASP A 91 -3.16 -0.20 10.97
N ILE A 92 -2.67 0.96 11.41
CA ILE A 92 -1.45 1.09 12.19
C ILE A 92 -1.69 0.58 13.62
N ASP A 93 -0.77 -0.25 14.09
CA ASP A 93 -0.63 -0.64 15.49
C ASP A 93 0.76 -0.16 15.98
N ALA A 94 0.85 0.21 17.25
CA ALA A 94 2.09 0.67 17.86
C ALA A 94 3.19 -0.41 17.79
N GLU A 95 2.84 -1.69 17.98
CA GLU A 95 3.84 -2.77 18.06
C GLU A 95 4.59 -2.95 16.74
N TRP A 96 3.86 -3.05 15.63
CA TRP A 96 4.50 -3.29 14.35
C TRP A 96 5.10 -2.02 13.75
N ILE A 97 4.52 -0.83 13.94
CA ILE A 97 5.04 0.39 13.32
C ILE A 97 6.36 0.87 13.95
N GLU A 98 6.60 0.57 15.23
CA GLU A 98 7.83 0.95 15.91
C GLU A 98 9.07 0.31 15.27
N SER A 99 8.93 -0.93 14.81
CA SER A 99 9.98 -1.66 14.10
C SER A 99 10.31 -1.05 12.73
N MET A 100 9.46 -0.16 12.18
CA MET A 100 9.71 0.57 10.92
C MET A 100 10.44 1.91 11.11
N ASN A 101 10.63 2.38 12.33
CA ASN A 101 11.11 3.74 12.58
C ASN A 101 12.43 4.08 11.85
N THR A 102 13.36 3.12 11.80
CA THR A 102 14.69 3.26 11.17
C THR A 102 14.66 3.17 9.65
N VAL A 103 13.66 2.53 9.06
CA VAL A 103 13.48 2.55 7.60
C VAL A 103 12.75 3.82 7.17
N MET A 104 11.88 4.36 8.01
CA MET A 104 11.10 5.56 7.73
C MET A 104 11.88 6.87 7.86
N ASP A 105 12.94 6.89 8.65
CA ASP A 105 13.80 8.07 8.83
C ASP A 105 14.87 8.19 7.73
N ASP A 106 15.82 9.11 7.92
CA ASP A 106 16.91 9.38 6.98
C ASP A 106 17.91 8.22 6.84
N ASN A 107 17.95 7.29 7.80
CA ASN A 107 18.81 6.11 7.71
C ASN A 107 18.39 5.19 6.58
N LYS A 108 17.08 5.11 6.28
CA LYS A 108 16.54 4.30 5.18
C LYS A 108 17.00 2.85 5.24
N VAL A 109 17.00 2.24 6.43
CA VAL A 109 17.43 0.86 6.63
C VAL A 109 16.44 0.14 7.53
N LEU A 110 15.90 -0.99 7.08
CA LEU A 110 15.16 -1.90 7.96
C LEU A 110 16.17 -2.70 8.78
N THR A 111 16.07 -2.61 10.10
CA THR A 111 16.92 -3.36 11.03
C THR A 111 16.09 -4.45 11.69
N LEU A 112 16.44 -5.71 11.44
CA LEU A 112 15.76 -6.87 12.00
C LEU A 112 16.36 -7.25 13.36
N VAL A 113 15.60 -8.01 14.15
CA VAL A 113 16.07 -8.59 15.42
C VAL A 113 17.26 -9.54 15.21
N SER A 114 17.41 -10.13 14.03
CA SER A 114 18.61 -10.90 13.63
C SER A 114 19.88 -10.05 13.47
N ASN A 115 19.79 -8.74 13.65
CA ASN A 115 20.80 -7.74 13.28
C ASN A 115 21.05 -7.62 11.77
N GLU A 116 20.21 -8.25 10.92
CA GLU A 116 20.27 -7.97 9.49
C GLU A 116 19.81 -6.54 9.21
N ARG A 117 20.58 -5.84 8.39
CA ARG A 117 20.30 -4.47 7.94
C ARG A 117 20.00 -4.50 6.45
N ILE A 118 18.74 -4.24 6.10
CA ILE A 118 18.28 -4.24 4.71
C ILE A 118 18.15 -2.78 4.26
N PRO A 119 19.02 -2.30 3.36
CA PRO A 119 18.97 -0.92 2.91
C PRO A 119 17.79 -0.69 1.97
N PHE A 120 17.15 0.45 2.13
CA PHE A 120 16.07 0.94 1.30
C PHE A 120 16.65 1.78 0.16
N THR A 121 16.47 1.33 -1.07
CA THR A 121 17.08 1.96 -2.25
C THR A 121 16.26 3.14 -2.74
N ASN A 122 16.86 4.02 -3.55
CA ASN A 122 16.19 5.24 -4.04
C ASN A 122 15.01 4.96 -5.00
N THR A 123 14.92 3.77 -5.59
CA THR A 123 13.79 3.33 -6.44
C THR A 123 12.63 2.76 -5.62
N MET A 124 12.84 2.47 -4.34
CA MET A 124 11.82 1.93 -3.46
C MET A 124 10.92 3.03 -2.89
N ARG A 125 9.64 2.74 -2.67
CA ARG A 125 8.70 3.59 -1.92
C ARG A 125 7.84 2.71 -1.01
N MET A 126 7.48 3.23 0.15
CA MET A 126 6.61 2.54 1.10
C MET A 126 5.29 3.32 1.20
N LEU A 127 4.19 2.64 0.91
CA LEU A 127 2.84 3.17 0.93
C LEU A 127 2.08 2.50 2.07
N PHE A 128 1.55 3.29 3.00
CA PHE A 128 0.71 2.81 4.08
C PHE A 128 -0.74 3.19 3.75
N GLU A 129 -1.57 2.22 3.39
CA GLU A 129 -3.00 2.42 3.16
C GLU A 129 -3.74 2.16 4.47
N VAL A 130 -4.24 3.22 5.10
CA VAL A 130 -4.80 3.16 6.47
C VAL A 130 -6.07 4.01 6.58
N ALA A 131 -7.00 3.60 7.43
CA ALA A 131 -8.24 4.36 7.63
C ALA A 131 -8.02 5.62 8.47
N ASP A 132 -7.33 5.46 9.61
CA ASP A 132 -6.96 6.53 10.51
C ASP A 132 -5.57 6.28 11.14
N MET A 133 -5.05 7.28 11.85
CA MET A 133 -3.75 7.23 12.53
C MET A 133 -3.88 7.37 14.04
N LYS A 134 -5.01 6.98 14.64
CA LYS A 134 -5.24 7.19 16.08
C LYS A 134 -4.20 6.49 16.97
N HIS A 135 -3.66 5.38 16.50
CA HIS A 135 -2.66 4.57 17.22
C HIS A 135 -1.21 4.88 16.80
N ALA A 136 -1.00 5.84 15.89
CA ALA A 136 0.34 6.23 15.47
C ALA A 136 0.81 7.46 16.26
N SER A 137 2.06 7.45 16.72
CA SER A 137 2.64 8.62 17.37
C SER A 137 2.85 9.77 16.37
N PRO A 138 2.75 11.05 16.78
CA PRO A 138 3.08 12.18 15.91
C PRO A 138 4.51 12.11 15.33
N ALA A 139 5.44 11.50 16.08
CA ALA A 139 6.82 11.29 15.65
C ALA A 139 6.97 10.23 14.54
N THR A 140 6.03 9.28 14.45
CA THR A 140 5.97 8.29 13.36
C THR A 140 5.41 8.94 12.10
N VAL A 141 4.30 9.68 12.24
CA VAL A 141 3.64 10.36 11.11
C VAL A 141 4.54 11.44 10.51
N SER A 142 5.34 12.13 11.31
CA SER A 142 6.23 13.20 10.83
C SER A 142 7.30 12.73 9.85
N ARG A 143 7.63 11.43 9.82
CA ARG A 143 8.64 10.82 8.94
C ARG A 143 8.11 10.51 7.53
N GLY A 144 6.80 10.30 7.38
CA GLY A 144 6.15 9.99 6.10
C GLY A 144 5.38 11.18 5.53
N GLY A 145 5.19 11.23 4.21
CA GLY A 145 4.19 12.13 3.62
C GLY A 145 2.79 11.68 4.03
N VAL A 146 1.82 12.59 4.03
CA VAL A 146 0.42 12.25 4.29
C VAL A 146 -0.42 12.72 3.11
N LEU A 147 -1.16 11.80 2.50
CA LEU A 147 -2.17 12.04 1.48
C LEU A 147 -3.52 11.65 2.06
N PHE A 148 -4.42 12.61 2.21
CA PHE A 148 -5.78 12.37 2.67
C PHE A 148 -6.74 12.32 1.47
N ILE A 149 -7.55 11.27 1.39
CA ILE A 149 -8.58 11.06 0.36
C ILE A 149 -9.94 11.11 1.04
N ASN A 150 -10.75 12.11 0.68
CA ASN A 150 -12.09 12.25 1.24
C ASN A 150 -13.03 11.19 0.67
N GLU A 151 -14.07 10.82 1.43
CA GLU A 151 -15.15 9.94 0.95
C GLU A 151 -15.83 10.48 -0.32
N ASN A 152 -15.99 11.80 -0.37
CA ASN A 152 -16.72 12.48 -1.43
C ASN A 152 -15.87 12.80 -2.67
N ASP A 153 -14.54 12.64 -2.61
CA ASP A 153 -13.66 12.98 -3.75
C ASP A 153 -13.94 12.08 -4.96
N VAL A 154 -14.14 10.79 -4.71
CA VAL A 154 -14.55 9.82 -5.75
C VAL A 154 -16.06 9.62 -5.74
N GLY A 155 -16.66 9.52 -4.56
CA GLY A 155 -18.09 9.30 -4.38
C GLY A 155 -18.59 7.98 -4.98
N TRP A 156 -19.91 7.84 -5.07
CA TRP A 156 -20.56 6.63 -5.56
C TRP A 156 -20.70 6.58 -7.09
N LYS A 157 -20.66 7.74 -7.77
CA LYS A 157 -20.93 7.86 -9.22
C LYS A 157 -20.04 6.97 -10.10
N PRO A 158 -18.72 6.86 -9.87
CA PRO A 158 -17.86 5.97 -10.67
C PRO A 158 -18.25 4.48 -10.55
N PHE A 159 -18.75 4.05 -9.39
CA PHE A 159 -19.25 2.68 -9.21
C PHE A 159 -20.53 2.45 -10.03
N LEU A 160 -21.45 3.42 -10.06
CA LEU A 160 -22.65 3.34 -10.89
C LEU A 160 -22.28 3.22 -12.38
N VAL A 161 -21.36 4.07 -12.85
CA VAL A 161 -20.92 4.06 -14.25
C VAL A 161 -20.23 2.75 -14.60
N SER A 162 -19.33 2.27 -13.74
CA SER A 162 -18.64 0.98 -13.93
C SER A 162 -19.62 -0.19 -13.97
N TRP A 163 -20.63 -0.21 -13.09
CA TRP A 163 -21.63 -1.28 -13.10
C TRP A 163 -22.50 -1.21 -14.34
N ARG A 164 -22.92 0.00 -14.76
CA ARG A 164 -23.65 0.21 -16.01
C ARG A 164 -22.89 -0.39 -17.19
N GLU A 165 -21.58 -0.20 -17.27
CA GLU A 165 -20.75 -0.72 -18.36
C GLU A 165 -20.65 -2.25 -18.41
N THR A 166 -21.03 -2.96 -17.34
CA THR A 166 -21.13 -4.44 -17.34
C THR A 166 -22.43 -4.98 -17.94
N LEU A 167 -23.42 -4.12 -18.21
CA LEU A 167 -24.72 -4.51 -18.74
C LEU A 167 -24.65 -4.85 -20.24
N PRO A 168 -25.44 -5.82 -20.71
CA PRO A 168 -25.25 -6.48 -22.01
C PRO A 168 -25.49 -5.59 -23.23
N ASP A 169 -26.37 -4.59 -23.11
CA ASP A 169 -26.74 -3.72 -24.22
C ASP A 169 -27.06 -2.28 -23.76
N GLN A 170 -27.15 -1.38 -24.73
CA GLN A 170 -27.38 0.05 -24.50
C GLN A 170 -28.76 0.34 -23.90
N ILE A 171 -29.76 -0.51 -24.16
CA ILE A 171 -31.12 -0.35 -23.63
C ILE A 171 -31.09 -0.62 -22.11
N ALA A 172 -30.48 -1.73 -21.70
CA ALA A 172 -30.28 -2.09 -20.29
C ALA A 172 -29.49 -1.01 -19.56
N GLN A 173 -28.44 -0.46 -20.18
CA GLN A 173 -27.65 0.64 -19.63
C GLN A 173 -28.47 1.90 -19.38
N SER A 174 -29.28 2.31 -20.35
CA SER A 174 -30.15 3.49 -20.23
C SER A 174 -31.26 3.29 -19.20
N GLN A 175 -31.92 2.12 -19.20
CA GLN A 175 -32.98 1.80 -18.24
C GLN A 175 -32.46 1.73 -16.82
N PHE A 176 -31.30 1.10 -16.60
CA PHE A 176 -30.64 1.05 -15.30
C PHE A 176 -30.35 2.45 -14.75
N TYR A 177 -29.79 3.35 -15.58
CA TYR A 177 -29.48 4.71 -15.15
C TYR A 177 -30.74 5.51 -14.80
N LEU A 178 -31.79 5.41 -15.63
CA LEU A 178 -33.10 6.04 -15.37
C LEU A 178 -33.69 5.56 -14.03
N LEU A 179 -33.79 4.25 -13.84
CA LEU A 179 -34.31 3.67 -12.61
C LEU A 179 -33.48 4.08 -11.39
N PHE A 180 -32.15 4.05 -11.50
CA PHE A 180 -31.27 4.46 -10.40
C PHE A 180 -31.51 5.92 -10.02
N SER A 181 -31.54 6.84 -10.99
CA SER A 181 -31.79 8.26 -10.73
C SER A 181 -33.17 8.50 -10.11
N TYR A 182 -34.19 7.73 -10.50
CA TYR A 182 -35.55 7.91 -10.00
C TYR A 182 -35.74 7.39 -8.58
N TYR A 183 -35.10 6.27 -8.22
CA TYR A 183 -35.32 5.59 -6.95
C TYR A 183 -34.24 5.82 -5.89
N PHE A 184 -33.00 6.14 -6.28
CA PHE A 184 -31.86 6.22 -5.35
C PHE A 184 -31.25 7.62 -5.20
N GLU A 185 -31.38 8.52 -6.17
CA GLU A 185 -30.79 9.87 -6.11
C GLU A 185 -31.77 10.94 -5.55
N GLN A 186 -32.90 10.53 -4.96
CA GLN A 186 -33.86 11.42 -4.28
C GLN A 186 -33.38 11.86 -2.89
#